data_AF-A0A199VZB9-F1
#
_entry.id   AF-A0A199VZB9-F1
#
_cell.length_a   1.000
_cell.length_b   1.000
_cell.length_c   1.000
_cell.angle_alpha   90.00
_cell.angle_beta   90.00
_cell.angle_gamma   90.00
#
_symmetry.space_group_name_H-M   'P 1'
#
loop_
_entity.id
_entity.type
_entity.pdbx_description
1 polymer ?
#
loop_
_entity_poly.entity_id
_entity_poly.type
_entity_poly.pdbx_seq_one_letter_code
_entity_poly.pdbx_strand_id
1 'polypeptide(L)'
;MVLILELQVVYDVTDQESFNNVKQWLNEIDRYASENVNKLLVGDKCDLTTNKVVSYETAKAFADEIGIPFMETSAKNATNVEQAFMAMTAAIKNI
;
A
#
# COMPACT_ATOMS: atom_id res chain seq x y z
N MET A 1 14.63 -17.49 9.90
CA MET A 1 14.23 -17.01 8.57
C MET A 1 12.76 -16.62 8.68
N VAL A 2 12.47 -15.32 8.76
CA VAL A 2 11.08 -14.84 8.77
C VAL A 2 10.63 -14.83 7.30
N LEU A 3 9.69 -15.70 6.95
CA LEU A 3 9.07 -15.67 5.62
C LEU A 3 8.09 -14.49 5.61
N ILE A 4 8.53 -13.35 5.10
CA ILE A 4 7.64 -12.23 4.80
C ILE A 4 6.90 -12.62 3.50
N LEU A 5 5.64 -13.03 3.63
CA LEU A 5 4.81 -13.44 2.50
C LEU A 5 4.20 -12.24 1.75
N GLU A 6 4.14 -11.08 2.41
CA GLU A 6 3.52 -9.88 1.88
C GLU A 6 4.32 -8.61 2.18
N LEU A 7 4.32 -7.66 1.25
CA LEU A 7 4.92 -6.35 1.40
C LEU A 7 3.89 -5.24 1.21
N GLN A 8 3.81 -4.35 2.19
CA GLN A 8 3.01 -3.12 2.09
C GLN A 8 3.91 -1.98 1.62
N VAL A 9 3.49 -1.31 0.55
CA VAL A 9 4.12 -0.07 0.08
C VAL A 9 3.23 1.08 0.52
N VAL A 10 3.76 1.92 1.42
CA VAL A 10 2.97 2.98 2.06
C VAL A 10 3.43 4.34 1.52
N TYR A 11 2.49 5.18 1.11
CA TYR A 11 2.73 6.59 0.80
C TYR A 11 1.79 7.48 1.62
N ASP A 12 2.10 8.77 1.70
CA ASP A 12 1.31 9.76 2.42
C ASP A 12 0.36 10.47 1.44
N VAL A 13 -0.95 10.45 1.69
CA VAL A 13 -1.93 11.10 0.79
C VAL A 13 -1.78 12.62 0.70
N THR A 14 -1.03 13.23 1.63
CA THR A 14 -0.74 14.67 1.69
C THR A 14 0.61 15.03 1.04
N ASP A 15 1.36 14.04 0.55
CA ASP A 15 2.67 14.23 -0.08
C ASP A 15 2.72 13.56 -1.47
N GLN A 16 2.66 14.38 -2.51
CA GLN A 16 2.72 13.94 -3.90
C GLN A 16 4.07 13.30 -4.26
N GLU A 17 5.16 13.74 -3.64
CA GLU A 17 6.50 13.19 -3.89
C GLU A 17 6.59 11.76 -3.34
N SER A 18 6.01 11.52 -2.16
CA SER A 18 5.90 10.17 -1.59
C SER A 18 5.18 9.20 -2.52
N PHE A 19 4.11 9.65 -3.18
CA PHE A 19 3.38 8.84 -4.17
C PHE A 19 4.18 8.62 -5.45
N ASN A 20 4.88 9.64 -5.94
CA ASN A 20 5.72 9.50 -7.14
C ASN A 20 6.86 8.47 -6.93
N ASN A 21 7.35 8.35 -5.70
CA ASN A 21 8.40 7.39 -5.34
C ASN A 21 7.92 5.93 -5.28
N VAL A 22 6.59 5.69 -5.17
CA VAL A 22 6.01 4.33 -5.09
C VAL A 22 6.45 3.45 -6.25
N LYS A 23 6.49 3.99 -7.47
CA LYS A 23 6.92 3.22 -8.65
C LYS A 23 8.37 2.74 -8.53
N GLN A 24 9.25 3.56 -7.96
CA GLN A 24 10.63 3.18 -7.71
C GLN A 24 10.70 2.08 -6.64
N TRP A 25 9.97 2.23 -5.54
CA TRP A 25 9.95 1.23 -4.47
C TRP A 25 9.42 -0.13 -4.94
N LEU A 26 8.37 -0.13 -5.77
CA LEU A 26 7.84 -1.36 -6.38
C LEU A 26 8.90 -2.04 -7.28
N ASN A 27 9.63 -1.27 -8.09
CA ASN A 27 10.71 -1.81 -8.91
C ASN A 27 11.86 -2.38 -8.06
N GLU A 28 12.20 -1.75 -6.95
CA GLU A 28 13.20 -2.27 -6.01
C GLU A 28 12.73 -3.58 -5.37
N ILE A 29 11.45 -3.65 -4.99
CA ILE A 29 10.84 -4.87 -4.47
C ILE A 29 10.91 -5.99 -5.52
N ASP A 30 10.50 -5.73 -6.76
CA ASP A 30 10.53 -6.73 -7.83
C ASP A 30 11.96 -7.21 -8.14
N ARG A 31 12.97 -6.38 -7.88
CA ARG A 31 14.38 -6.73 -8.09
C ARG A 31 14.96 -7.63 -6.99
N TYR A 32 14.54 -7.45 -5.75
CA TYR A 32 15.18 -8.08 -4.60
C TYR A 32 14.31 -9.11 -3.87
N ALA A 33 12.99 -9.05 -4.04
CA ALA A 33 12.04 -9.97 -3.43
C ALA A 33 11.80 -11.20 -4.31
N SER A 34 11.36 -12.29 -3.68
CA SER A 34 10.90 -13.48 -4.41
C SER A 34 9.69 -13.15 -5.29
N GLU A 35 9.60 -13.76 -6.48
CA GLU A 35 8.50 -13.54 -7.44
C GLU A 35 7.09 -13.77 -6.83
N ASN A 36 7.00 -14.55 -5.75
CA ASN A 36 5.74 -14.89 -5.07
C ASN A 36 5.38 -13.95 -3.90
N VAL A 37 6.04 -12.80 -3.76
CA VAL A 37 5.67 -11.84 -2.72
C VAL A 37 4.42 -11.07 -3.14
N ASN A 38 3.35 -11.20 -2.34
CA ASN A 38 2.15 -10.38 -2.49
C ASN A 38 2.47 -8.93 -2.11
N LYS A 39 1.86 -7.98 -2.81
CA LYS A 39 2.08 -6.55 -2.61
C LYS A 39 0.75 -5.86 -2.33
N LEU A 40 0.75 -4.86 -1.44
CA LEU A 40 -0.40 -4.03 -1.15
C LEU A 40 0.03 -2.56 -1.14
N LEU A 41 -0.63 -1.72 -1.92
CA LEU A 41 -0.45 -0.27 -1.86
C LEU A 41 -1.31 0.32 -0.74
N VAL A 42 -0.73 1.17 0.10
CA VAL A 42 -1.41 1.81 1.21
C VAL A 42 -1.22 3.33 1.16
N GLY A 43 -2.30 4.08 1.05
CA GLY A 43 -2.30 5.54 1.23
C GLY A 43 -2.60 5.92 2.68
N ASP A 44 -1.59 6.33 3.44
CA ASP A 44 -1.75 6.70 4.86
C ASP A 44 -2.17 8.17 5.03
N LYS A 45 -2.67 8.51 6.22
CA LYS A 45 -3.19 9.84 6.62
C LYS A 45 -4.46 10.28 5.88
N CYS A 46 -5.31 9.32 5.52
CA CYS A 46 -6.57 9.61 4.83
C CYS A 46 -7.55 10.49 5.63
N ASP A 47 -7.31 10.67 6.94
CA ASP A 47 -8.04 11.60 7.79
C ASP A 47 -7.81 13.07 7.43
N LEU A 48 -6.68 13.40 6.79
CA LEU A 48 -6.31 14.76 6.40
C LEU A 48 -6.92 15.19 5.06
N THR A 49 -8.24 15.05 4.93
CA THR A 49 -9.00 15.28 3.69
C THR A 49 -8.76 16.64 3.05
N THR A 50 -8.59 17.71 3.84
CA THR A 50 -8.34 19.08 3.34
C THR A 50 -6.93 19.27 2.77
N ASN A 51 -5.97 18.47 3.23
CA ASN A 51 -4.57 18.55 2.84
C ASN A 51 -4.20 17.44 1.85
N LYS A 52 -5.18 16.63 1.46
CA LYS A 52 -5.01 15.52 0.53
C LYS A 52 -4.63 16.07 -0.84
N VAL A 53 -3.45 15.69 -1.32
CA VAL A 53 -2.93 16.08 -2.64
C VAL A 53 -2.99 14.93 -3.64
N VAL A 54 -2.99 13.68 -3.14
CA VAL A 54 -3.18 12.48 -3.95
C VAL A 54 -4.61 11.98 -3.77
N SER A 55 -5.42 12.02 -4.82
CA SER A 55 -6.81 11.54 -4.75
C SER A 55 -6.88 10.01 -4.64
N TYR A 56 -7.96 9.49 -4.06
CA TYR A 56 -8.18 8.05 -3.95
C TYR A 56 -8.23 7.41 -5.35
N GLU A 57 -8.92 8.06 -6.30
CA GLU A 57 -9.10 7.58 -7.67
C GLU A 57 -7.77 7.50 -8.42
N THR A 58 -6.89 8.48 -8.21
CA THR A 58 -5.55 8.51 -8.81
C THR A 58 -4.72 7.33 -8.34
N ALA A 59 -4.68 7.11 -7.03
CA ALA A 59 -3.93 6.01 -6.44
C ALA A 59 -4.54 4.64 -6.77
N LYS A 60 -5.88 4.53 -6.79
CA LYS A 60 -6.59 3.32 -7.17
C LYS A 60 -6.32 2.95 -8.63
N ALA A 61 -6.38 3.92 -9.55
CA ALA A 61 -6.09 3.69 -10.97
C ALA A 61 -4.64 3.21 -11.17
N PHE A 62 -3.69 3.82 -10.46
CA PHE A 62 -2.29 3.38 -10.48
C PHE A 62 -2.11 1.95 -9.95
N ALA A 63 -2.77 1.61 -8.84
CA ALA A 63 -2.71 0.25 -8.30
C ALA A 63 -3.33 -0.79 -9.25
N ASP A 64 -4.44 -0.45 -9.90
CA ASP A 64 -5.09 -1.29 -10.90
C ASP A 64 -4.23 -1.50 -12.15
N GLU A 65 -3.53 -0.46 -12.61
CA GLU A 65 -2.58 -0.54 -13.73
C GLU A 65 -1.46 -1.54 -13.45
N ILE A 66 -0.97 -1.57 -12.21
CA ILE A 66 0.12 -2.46 -11.79
C ILE A 66 -0.41 -3.83 -11.31
N GLY A 67 -1.72 -3.95 -11.12
CA GLY A 67 -2.38 -5.20 -10.72
C GLY A 67 -2.16 -5.56 -9.24
N ILE A 68 -2.03 -4.56 -8.36
CA ILE A 68 -1.89 -4.76 -6.92
C ILE A 68 -3.12 -4.21 -6.16
N PRO A 69 -3.53 -4.85 -5.05
CA PRO A 69 -4.52 -4.30 -4.15
C PRO A 69 -4.14 -2.89 -3.62
N PHE A 70 -5.16 -2.08 -3.32
CA PHE A 70 -4.99 -0.75 -2.75
C PHE A 70 -5.98 -0.48 -1.63
N MET A 71 -5.52 0.23 -0.59
CA MET A 71 -6.37 0.77 0.45
C MET A 71 -5.82 2.08 1.01
N GLU A 72 -6.69 2.87 1.64
CA GLU A 72 -6.28 4.03 2.42
C GLU A 72 -6.43 3.76 3.92
N THR A 73 -5.48 4.24 4.71
CA THR A 73 -5.43 4.11 6.17
C THR A 73 -5.26 5.45 6.84
N SER A 74 -5.62 5.51 8.12
CA SER A 74 -5.16 6.56 9.02
C SER A 74 -4.59 5.89 10.26
N ALA A 75 -3.25 5.91 10.38
CA ALA A 75 -2.59 5.48 11.61
C ALA A 75 -3.07 6.28 12.83
N LYS A 76 -3.41 7.56 12.65
CA LYS A 76 -3.88 8.46 13.70
C LYS A 76 -5.26 8.10 14.23
N ASN A 77 -6.21 7.79 13.33
CA ASN A 77 -7.59 7.46 13.69
C ASN A 77 -7.84 5.95 13.73
N ALA A 78 -6.78 5.13 13.64
CA ALA A 78 -6.84 3.68 13.47
C ALA A 78 -7.79 3.23 12.33
N THR A 79 -8.04 4.10 11.35
CA THR A 79 -8.98 3.84 10.26
C THR A 79 -8.34 2.87 9.28
N ASN A 80 -9.00 1.74 9.04
CA ASN A 80 -8.55 0.66 8.16
C ASN A 80 -7.19 0.03 8.50
N VAL A 81 -6.55 0.40 9.62
CA VAL A 81 -5.26 -0.16 10.05
C VAL A 81 -5.41 -1.65 10.37
N GLU A 82 -6.47 -2.02 11.09
CA GLU A 82 -6.77 -3.43 11.37
C GLU A 82 -7.11 -4.18 10.08
N GLN A 83 -7.82 -3.56 9.14
CA GLN A 83 -8.16 -4.19 7.86
C GLN A 83 -6.92 -4.39 6.99
N ALA A 84 -5.96 -3.45 7.00
CA ALA A 84 -4.68 -3.59 6.32
C ALA A 84 -3.87 -4.75 6.90
N PHE A 85 -3.90 -4.88 8.22
CA PHE A 85 -3.26 -6.00 8.91
C PHE A 85 -3.99 -7.34 8.65
N MET A 86 -5.32 -7.33 8.65
CA MET A 86 -6.12 -8.52 8.36
C MET A 86 -5.96 -8.98 6.92
N ALA A 87 -5.89 -8.06 5.95
CA ALA A 87 -5.56 -8.36 4.56
C ALA A 87 -4.23 -9.11 4.46
N MET A 88 -3.22 -8.68 5.24
CA MET A 88 -1.95 -9.41 5.33
C MET A 88 -2.09 -10.85 5.84
N THR A 89 -2.94 -11.05 6.85
CA THR A 89 -3.11 -12.38 7.44
C THR A 89 -4.05 -13.30 6.65
N ALA A 90 -4.99 -12.74 5.89
CA ALA A 90 -5.99 -13.50 5.14
C ALA A 90 -5.40 -14.19 3.92
N ALA A 91 -4.45 -13.56 3.24
CA ALA A 91 -3.73 -14.15 2.13
C ALA A 91 -2.85 -15.34 2.55
N ILE A 92 -2.31 -15.31 3.78
CA ILE A 92 -1.51 -16.42 4.35
C ILE A 92 -2.39 -17.66 4.64
N LYS A 93 -3.68 -17.48 4.92
CA LYS A 93 -4.61 -18.59 5.22
C LYS A 93 -5.04 -19.41 3.99
N ASN A 94 -4.77 -18.94 2.78
CA ASN A 94 -5.12 -19.64 1.53
C ASN A 94 -3.94 -20.38 0.90
N ILE A 95 -2.88 -20.66 1.66
CA ILE A 95 -1.74 -21.50 1.27
C ILE A 95 -1.84 -22.87 1.95
#